data_AF-A0A7C3EK92-F1
#
_entry.id   AF-A0A7C3EK92-F1
#
_cell.length_a   1.000
_cell.length_b   1.000
_cell.length_c   1.000
_cell.angle_alpha   90.00
_cell.angle_beta   90.00
_cell.angle_gamma   90.00
#
_symmetry.space_group_name_H-M   'P 1'
#
loop_
_entity.id
_entity.type
_entity.pdbx_description
1 polymer ?
#
loop_
_entity_poly.entity_id
_entity_poly.type
_entity_poly.pdbx_seq_one_letter_code
_entity_poly.pdbx_strand_id
1 'polypeptide(L)'
;QSEEWACDRVSLAIDRALSAVPNSVRLLLENTAGQGTEIGYCMDHLQRIIAGSNHKDRLGICLDVAHAFAAGYDMSTSRGLDMILREIEQYIGLHRLYVLHLNDTTSGLGSRVDRHWHIGKGRIGMDGFRRIVNHPALCLLPGIMETPKKSDEDDRMNMKVIKSLVRKKVRSRKQKSGE
;
A
#
# COMPACT_ATOMS: atom_id res chain seq x y z
N GLN A 1 20.52 -0.91 -19.05
CA GLN A 1 20.56 -1.90 -17.95
C GLN A 1 19.13 -2.38 -17.72
N SER A 2 18.91 -3.63 -17.29
CA SER A 2 17.57 -4.19 -17.11
C SER A 2 16.97 -3.84 -15.73
N GLU A 3 15.64 -3.90 -15.59
CA GLU A 3 14.95 -3.78 -14.30
C GLU A 3 15.35 -4.91 -13.33
N GLU A 4 15.59 -6.10 -13.89
CA GLU A 4 16.18 -7.25 -13.19
C GLU A 4 17.50 -6.90 -12.49
N TRP A 5 18.44 -6.32 -13.24
CA TRP A 5 19.72 -5.87 -12.71
C TRP A 5 19.53 -4.81 -11.61
N ALA A 6 18.57 -3.90 -11.78
CA ALA A 6 18.28 -2.88 -10.78
C ALA A 6 17.73 -3.49 -9.48
N CYS A 7 16.86 -4.50 -9.56
CA CYS A 7 16.36 -5.23 -8.40
C CYS A 7 17.50 -5.91 -7.64
N ASP A 8 18.39 -6.60 -8.35
CA ASP A 8 19.54 -7.31 -7.76
C ASP A 8 20.49 -6.32 -7.04
N ARG A 9 20.66 -5.11 -7.61
CA ARG A 9 21.44 -4.04 -6.98
C ARG A 9 20.79 -3.50 -5.71
N VAL A 10 19.46 -3.38 -5.68
CA VAL A 10 18.73 -2.98 -4.47
C VAL A 10 18.86 -4.03 -3.37
N SER A 11 18.69 -5.32 -3.68
CA SER A 11 18.90 -6.42 -2.71
C SER A 11 20.29 -6.37 -2.09
N LEU A 12 21.34 -6.18 -2.91
CA LEU A 12 22.71 -6.06 -2.42
C LEU A 12 22.90 -4.84 -1.50
N ALA A 13 22.27 -3.71 -1.83
CA ALA A 13 22.34 -2.50 -1.01
C ALA A 13 21.65 -2.70 0.35
N ILE A 14 20.47 -3.34 0.34
CA ILE A 14 19.72 -3.71 1.55
C ILE A 14 20.57 -4.62 2.44
N ASP A 15 21.19 -5.66 1.87
CA ASP A 15 22.02 -6.59 2.64
C ASP A 15 23.19 -5.89 3.32
N ARG A 16 23.85 -4.97 2.63
CA ARG A 16 24.93 -4.16 3.21
C ARG A 16 24.42 -3.31 4.37
N ALA A 17 23.30 -2.62 4.19
CA ALA A 17 22.72 -1.77 5.22
C ALA A 17 22.28 -2.57 6.46
N LEU A 18 21.55 -3.68 6.26
CA LEU A 18 21.03 -4.49 7.36
C LEU A 18 22.13 -5.28 8.09
N SER A 19 23.22 -5.64 7.41
CA SER A 19 24.39 -6.26 8.05
C SER A 19 25.19 -5.26 8.89
N ALA A 20 25.18 -3.98 8.53
CA ALA A 20 25.89 -2.93 9.27
C ALA A 20 25.17 -2.51 10.56
N VAL A 21 23.87 -2.83 10.71
CA VAL A 21 23.06 -2.41 11.85
C VAL A 21 22.44 -3.63 12.55
N PRO A 22 23.05 -4.13 13.65
CA PRO A 22 22.60 -5.30 14.37
C PRO A 22 21.40 -4.98 15.27
N ASN A 23 20.23 -4.81 14.66
CA ASN A 23 18.96 -4.57 15.35
C ASN A 23 17.82 -5.37 14.70
N SER A 24 16.63 -5.25 15.27
CA SER A 24 15.42 -5.94 14.79
C SER A 24 14.56 -5.06 13.88
N VAL A 25 15.09 -3.96 13.33
CA VAL A 25 14.32 -3.08 12.43
C VAL A 25 13.95 -3.88 11.18
N ARG A 26 12.66 -3.79 10.82
CA ARG A 26 12.12 -4.33 9.58
C ARG A 26 12.12 -3.22 8.53
N LEU A 27 12.67 -3.50 7.36
CA LEU A 27 12.61 -2.61 6.20
C LEU A 27 11.36 -2.96 5.39
N LEU A 28 10.54 -1.95 5.09
CA LEU A 28 9.37 -2.12 4.23
C LEU A 28 9.68 -1.54 2.85
N LEU A 29 9.52 -2.36 1.81
CA LEU A 29 9.61 -1.92 0.44
C LEU A 29 8.26 -1.38 0.00
N GLU A 30 8.22 -0.14 -0.45
CA GLU A 30 7.00 0.45 -0.99
C GLU A 30 6.92 0.21 -2.50
N ASN A 31 5.73 -0.09 -3.02
CA ASN A 31 5.52 -0.08 -4.46
C ASN A 31 5.57 1.34 -5.00
N THR A 32 6.10 1.52 -6.20
CA THR A 32 6.25 2.84 -6.84
C THR A 32 5.23 3.04 -7.96
N ALA A 33 5.07 4.27 -8.44
CA ALA A 33 4.29 4.56 -9.65
C ALA A 33 5.00 4.05 -10.92
N GLY A 34 6.31 3.80 -10.85
CA GLY A 34 7.14 3.40 -11.99
C GLY A 34 7.51 4.60 -12.87
N GLN A 35 7.66 5.78 -12.27
CA GLN A 35 7.97 7.00 -12.99
C GLN A 35 9.43 6.97 -13.48
N GLY A 36 9.62 7.28 -14.76
CA GLY A 36 10.96 7.31 -15.36
C GLY A 36 11.66 5.96 -15.31
N THR A 37 12.60 5.79 -14.37
CA THR A 37 13.43 4.58 -14.22
C THR A 37 13.19 3.85 -12.89
N GLU A 38 12.13 4.21 -12.16
CA GLU A 38 11.74 3.54 -10.93
C GLU A 38 11.40 2.06 -11.18
N ILE A 39 11.94 1.20 -10.31
CA ILE A 39 11.51 -0.19 -10.15
C ILE A 39 10.57 -0.31 -8.94
N GLY A 40 9.98 -1.48 -8.73
CA GLY A 40 9.04 -1.71 -7.62
C GLY A 40 7.57 -1.37 -7.95
N TYR A 41 7.23 -0.97 -9.17
CA TYR A 41 5.86 -0.66 -9.56
C TYR A 41 4.97 -1.91 -9.79
N CYS A 42 5.58 -3.08 -9.98
CA CYS A 42 4.87 -4.37 -10.05
C CYS A 42 5.34 -5.29 -8.92
N MET A 43 4.48 -6.22 -8.50
CA MET A 43 4.76 -7.09 -7.36
C MET A 43 5.94 -8.04 -7.61
N ASP A 44 6.21 -8.40 -8.87
CA ASP A 44 7.38 -9.19 -9.27
C ASP A 44 8.70 -8.49 -8.90
N HIS A 45 8.82 -7.18 -9.10
CA HIS A 45 10.00 -6.42 -8.70
C HIS A 45 10.24 -6.49 -7.19
N LEU A 46 9.20 -6.31 -6.39
CA LEU A 46 9.32 -6.38 -4.93
C LEU A 46 9.67 -7.79 -4.47
N GLN A 47 9.06 -8.81 -5.08
CA GLN A 47 9.38 -10.21 -4.83
C GLN A 47 10.85 -10.51 -5.13
N ARG A 48 11.37 -10.04 -6.27
CA ARG A 48 12.77 -10.25 -6.65
C ARG A 48 13.72 -9.62 -5.65
N ILE A 49 13.42 -8.38 -5.24
CA ILE A 49 14.23 -7.68 -4.24
C ILE A 49 14.26 -8.46 -2.92
N ILE A 50 13.10 -8.92 -2.44
CA ILE A 50 12.98 -9.69 -1.19
C ILE A 50 13.71 -11.04 -1.32
N ALA A 51 13.48 -11.78 -2.40
CA ALA A 51 14.05 -13.10 -2.61
C ALA A 51 15.58 -13.07 -2.74
N GLY A 52 16.12 -12.00 -3.34
CA GLY A 52 17.56 -11.78 -3.51
C GLY A 52 18.30 -11.32 -2.26
N SER A 53 17.60 -10.95 -1.17
CA SER A 53 18.23 -10.51 0.08
C SER A 53 18.51 -11.68 1.02
N ASN A 54 19.68 -11.64 1.67
CA ASN A 54 20.05 -12.57 2.75
C ASN A 54 19.30 -12.27 4.06
N HIS A 55 18.67 -11.10 4.17
CA HIS A 55 17.92 -10.64 5.35
C HIS A 55 16.41 -10.62 5.12
N LYS A 56 15.91 -11.48 4.24
CA LYS A 56 14.50 -11.55 3.82
C LYS A 56 13.49 -11.61 4.98
N ASP A 57 13.80 -12.18 6.13
CA ASP A 57 12.90 -12.19 7.31
C ASP A 57 12.70 -10.80 7.96
N ARG A 58 13.62 -9.87 7.66
CA ARG A 58 13.54 -8.46 8.06
C ARG A 58 12.95 -7.57 6.97
N LEU A 59 12.42 -8.16 5.90
CA LEU A 59 11.77 -7.43 4.80
C LEU A 59 10.26 -7.64 4.80
N GLY A 60 9.54 -6.56 4.56
CA GLY A 60 8.11 -6.56 4.27
C GLY A 60 7.79 -5.53 3.20
N ILE A 61 6.51 -5.24 3.01
CA ILE A 61 6.05 -4.24 2.05
C ILE A 61 5.11 -3.20 2.68
N CYS A 62 5.17 -2.00 2.12
CA CYS A 62 4.15 -0.97 2.22
C CYS A 62 3.39 -0.94 0.88
N LEU A 63 2.06 -0.94 0.92
CA LEU A 63 1.25 -0.75 -0.28
C LEU A 63 0.77 0.71 -0.34
N ASP A 64 1.32 1.48 -1.26
CA ASP A 64 0.77 2.77 -1.65
C ASP A 64 -0.29 2.59 -2.74
N VAL A 65 -1.50 3.05 -2.40
CA VAL A 65 -2.69 2.93 -3.24
C VAL A 65 -2.63 3.83 -4.49
N ALA A 66 -2.10 5.05 -4.37
CA ALA A 66 -1.93 5.97 -5.50
C ALA A 66 -0.88 5.46 -6.47
N HIS A 67 0.25 4.95 -5.96
CA HIS A 67 1.29 4.33 -6.76
C HIS A 67 0.77 3.10 -7.50
N ALA A 68 0.04 2.21 -6.82
CA ALA A 68 -0.57 1.05 -7.45
C ALA A 68 -1.51 1.45 -8.60
N PHE A 69 -2.32 2.50 -8.39
CA PHE A 69 -3.18 3.05 -9.45
C PHE A 69 -2.38 3.63 -10.62
N ALA A 70 -1.34 4.42 -10.34
CA ALA A 70 -0.48 4.97 -11.39
C ALA A 70 0.31 3.88 -12.13
N ALA A 71 0.61 2.75 -11.48
CA ALA A 71 1.27 1.58 -12.06
C ALA A 71 0.35 0.67 -12.89
N GLY A 72 -0.98 0.86 -12.80
CA GLY A 72 -1.97 0.14 -13.61
C GLY A 72 -2.91 -0.80 -12.85
N TYR A 73 -2.77 -0.90 -11.52
CA TYR A 73 -3.72 -1.64 -10.69
C TYR A 73 -4.93 -0.74 -10.38
N ASP A 74 -6.10 -1.06 -10.91
CA ASP A 74 -7.29 -0.22 -10.74
C ASP A 74 -7.89 -0.32 -9.32
N MET A 75 -7.28 0.41 -8.37
CA MET A 75 -7.67 0.49 -6.97
C MET A 75 -9.05 1.13 -6.74
N SER A 76 -9.68 1.70 -7.77
CA SER A 76 -11.04 2.26 -7.68
C SER A 76 -12.13 1.17 -7.71
N THR A 77 -11.79 -0.03 -8.18
CA THR A 77 -12.74 -1.14 -8.36
C THR A 77 -12.48 -2.29 -7.39
N SER A 78 -13.51 -3.10 -7.10
CA SER A 78 -13.32 -4.32 -6.32
C SER A 78 -12.42 -5.32 -7.05
N ARG A 79 -12.57 -5.43 -8.38
CA ARG A 79 -11.75 -6.34 -9.19
C ARG A 79 -10.26 -5.97 -9.14
N GLY A 80 -9.91 -4.70 -9.28
CA GLY A 80 -8.51 -4.28 -9.24
C GLY A 80 -7.89 -4.47 -7.85
N LEU A 81 -8.65 -4.18 -6.78
CA LEU A 81 -8.22 -4.49 -5.42
C LEU A 81 -8.00 -6.00 -5.21
N ASP A 82 -8.92 -6.84 -5.66
CA ASP A 82 -8.77 -8.30 -5.56
C ASP A 82 -7.57 -8.81 -6.35
N MET A 83 -7.30 -8.23 -7.53
CA MET A 83 -6.17 -8.61 -8.37
C MET A 83 -4.82 -8.32 -7.69
N ILE A 84 -4.61 -7.10 -7.19
CA ILE A 84 -3.33 -6.77 -6.53
C ILE A 84 -3.13 -7.58 -5.24
N LEU A 85 -4.20 -7.83 -4.47
CA LEU A 85 -4.09 -8.66 -3.26
C LEU A 85 -3.75 -10.11 -3.57
N ARG A 86 -4.26 -10.66 -4.68
CA ARG A 86 -3.86 -11.99 -5.16
C ARG A 86 -2.40 -12.02 -5.60
N GLU A 87 -1.93 -11.00 -6.30
CA GLU A 87 -0.51 -10.92 -6.69
C GLU A 87 0.40 -10.77 -5.46
N ILE A 88 0.02 -9.94 -4.48
CA ILE A 88 0.76 -9.83 -3.22
C ILE A 88 0.82 -11.19 -2.54
N GLU A 89 -0.31 -11.89 -2.40
CA GLU A 89 -0.32 -13.23 -1.78
C GLU A 89 0.56 -14.23 -2.54
N GLN A 90 0.46 -14.25 -3.87
CA GLN A 90 1.19 -15.19 -4.72
C GLN A 90 2.70 -14.96 -4.68
N TYR A 91 3.15 -13.71 -4.79
CA TYR A 91 4.57 -13.39 -4.95
C TYR A 91 5.29 -13.14 -3.63
N ILE A 92 4.60 -12.54 -2.65
CA ILE A 92 5.23 -11.99 -1.44
C ILE A 92 4.62 -12.63 -0.17
N GLY A 93 3.32 -12.89 -0.18
CA GLY A 93 2.50 -13.29 0.96
C GLY A 93 1.96 -12.07 1.72
N LEU A 94 0.65 -12.05 1.99
CA LEU A 94 -0.02 -10.97 2.72
C LEU A 94 0.51 -10.80 4.14
N HIS A 95 1.11 -11.83 4.73
CA HIS A 95 1.79 -11.75 6.03
C HIS A 95 2.96 -10.76 6.07
N ARG A 96 3.49 -10.34 4.90
CA ARG A 96 4.54 -9.33 4.77
C ARG A 96 4.01 -7.93 4.44
N LEU A 97 2.70 -7.76 4.27
CA LEU A 97 2.09 -6.44 4.07
C LEU A 97 1.84 -5.80 5.45
N TYR A 98 2.63 -4.77 5.77
CA TYR A 98 2.61 -4.18 7.12
C TYR A 98 1.95 -2.81 7.19
N VAL A 99 1.95 -2.05 6.11
CA VAL A 99 1.49 -0.65 6.09
C VAL A 99 0.76 -0.38 4.78
N LEU A 100 -0.25 0.48 4.86
CA LEU A 100 -0.87 1.11 3.69
C LEU A 100 -0.51 2.58 3.67
N HIS A 101 -0.09 3.08 2.51
CA HIS A 101 -0.15 4.51 2.22
C HIS A 101 -1.48 4.79 1.50
N LEU A 102 -2.34 5.52 2.20
CA LEU A 102 -3.69 5.88 1.77
C LEU A 102 -3.64 7.23 1.08
N ASN A 103 -3.24 7.22 -0.19
CA ASN A 103 -3.15 8.40 -1.04
C ASN A 103 -4.13 8.27 -2.20
N ASP A 104 -4.97 9.29 -2.43
CA ASP A 104 -5.73 9.36 -3.68
C ASP A 104 -4.80 9.89 -4.78
N THR A 105 -5.24 9.94 -6.03
CA THR A 105 -4.42 10.46 -7.12
C THR A 105 -5.22 11.25 -8.14
N THR A 106 -4.58 12.27 -8.72
CA THR A 106 -5.12 12.96 -9.92
C THR A 106 -4.60 12.35 -11.22
N SER A 107 -3.52 11.57 -11.16
CA SER A 107 -2.89 10.87 -12.27
C SER A 107 -3.80 9.80 -12.85
N GLY A 108 -3.69 9.54 -14.16
CA GLY A 108 -4.48 8.50 -14.84
C GLY A 108 -4.05 7.08 -14.43
N LEU A 109 -4.95 6.10 -14.59
CA LEU A 109 -4.65 4.68 -14.40
C LEU A 109 -3.51 4.28 -15.35
N GLY A 110 -2.46 3.65 -14.82
CA GLY A 110 -1.30 3.22 -15.62
C GLY A 110 -0.47 4.38 -16.20
N SER A 111 -0.65 5.61 -15.71
CA SER A 111 0.07 6.78 -16.24
C SER A 111 1.53 6.86 -15.83
N ARG A 112 1.95 6.11 -14.81
CA ARG A 112 3.29 6.14 -14.21
C ARG A 112 3.73 7.54 -13.74
N VAL A 113 2.76 8.34 -13.29
CA VAL A 113 2.99 9.67 -12.72
C VAL A 113 2.62 9.62 -11.25
N ASP A 114 3.61 9.84 -10.38
CA ASP A 114 3.36 10.02 -8.96
C ASP A 114 2.76 11.43 -8.72
N ARG A 115 1.50 11.44 -8.30
CA ARG A 115 0.81 12.66 -7.89
C ARG A 115 -0.31 12.34 -6.91
N HIS A 116 0.03 12.40 -5.64
CA HIS A 116 -0.91 12.23 -4.54
C HIS A 116 -2.00 13.30 -4.54
N TRP A 117 -3.15 12.94 -3.98
CA TRP A 117 -4.28 13.82 -3.81
C TRP A 117 -5.10 13.50 -2.56
N HIS A 118 -5.94 14.43 -2.16
CA HIS A 118 -6.81 14.28 -1.00
C HIS A 118 -7.81 13.14 -1.18
N ILE A 119 -8.11 12.46 -0.06
CA ILE A 119 -8.93 11.26 -0.02
C ILE A 119 -10.32 11.49 -0.60
N GLY A 120 -10.67 10.69 -1.60
CA GLY A 120 -11.97 10.72 -2.24
C GLY A 120 -12.17 11.87 -3.23
N LYS A 121 -11.16 12.71 -3.44
CA LYS A 121 -11.19 13.83 -4.39
C LYS A 121 -10.40 13.55 -5.67
N GLY A 122 -9.81 12.37 -5.79
CA GLY A 122 -9.05 11.92 -6.96
C GLY A 122 -9.78 10.82 -7.72
N ARG A 123 -9.01 10.02 -8.45
CA ARG A 123 -9.51 8.97 -9.35
C ARG A 123 -9.78 7.64 -8.67
N ILE A 124 -9.16 7.37 -7.51
CA ILE A 124 -9.48 6.17 -6.71
C ILE A 124 -10.84 6.38 -6.05
N GLY A 125 -11.06 7.59 -5.53
CA GLY A 125 -12.37 8.05 -5.10
C GLY A 125 -12.89 7.37 -3.82
N MET A 126 -14.03 7.88 -3.35
CA MET A 126 -14.62 7.47 -2.06
C MET A 126 -14.93 5.97 -2.00
N ASP A 127 -15.31 5.36 -3.11
CA ASP A 127 -15.68 3.95 -3.17
C ASP A 127 -14.48 3.01 -3.17
N GLY A 128 -13.37 3.38 -3.82
CA GLY A 128 -12.10 2.66 -3.72
C GLY A 128 -11.61 2.62 -2.28
N PHE A 129 -11.50 3.79 -1.64
CA PHE A 129 -11.10 3.88 -0.23
C PHE A 129 -12.04 3.13 0.70
N ARG A 130 -13.37 3.20 0.49
CA ARG A 130 -14.33 2.43 1.28
C ARG A 130 -14.08 0.93 1.19
N ARG A 131 -13.67 0.40 0.04
CA ARG A 131 -13.31 -1.01 -0.09
C ARG A 131 -12.01 -1.31 0.63
N ILE A 132 -10.97 -0.51 0.39
CA ILE A 132 -9.63 -0.70 0.97
C ILE A 132 -9.68 -0.74 2.49
N VAL A 133 -10.24 0.30 3.14
CA VAL A 133 -10.22 0.42 4.62
C VAL A 133 -11.14 -0.59 5.33
N ASN A 134 -12.01 -1.27 4.59
CA ASN A 134 -12.89 -2.30 5.13
C ASN A 134 -12.56 -3.71 4.64
N HIS A 135 -11.54 -3.87 3.79
CA HIS A 135 -11.18 -5.17 3.24
C HIS A 135 -10.62 -6.05 4.37
N PRO A 136 -11.07 -7.32 4.52
CA PRO A 136 -10.67 -8.16 5.65
C PRO A 136 -9.14 -8.34 5.81
N ALA A 137 -8.41 -8.40 4.70
CA ALA A 137 -6.94 -8.51 4.72
C ALA A 137 -6.22 -7.20 5.07
N LEU A 138 -6.90 -6.06 5.01
CA LEU A 138 -6.30 -4.72 5.08
C LEU A 138 -6.77 -3.90 6.29
N CYS A 139 -7.97 -4.16 6.80
CA CYS A 139 -8.65 -3.29 7.76
C CYS A 139 -8.00 -3.21 9.15
N LEU A 140 -7.02 -4.08 9.44
CA LEU A 140 -6.22 -4.05 10.67
C LEU A 140 -4.84 -3.44 10.47
N LEU A 141 -4.45 -3.14 9.22
CA LEU A 141 -3.16 -2.54 8.94
C LEU A 141 -3.17 -1.04 9.28
N PRO A 142 -2.05 -0.49 9.77
CA PRO A 142 -1.88 0.95 9.87
C PRO A 142 -1.97 1.59 8.48
N GLY A 143 -2.78 2.65 8.39
CA GLY A 143 -2.87 3.52 7.22
C GLY A 143 -2.20 4.86 7.50
N ILE A 144 -1.23 5.23 6.68
CA ILE A 144 -0.54 6.53 6.69
C ILE A 144 -1.03 7.32 5.48
N MET A 145 -1.24 8.63 5.63
CA MET A 145 -1.64 9.50 4.52
C MET A 145 -0.50 10.47 4.25
N GLU A 146 -0.13 10.60 2.98
CA GLU A 146 0.91 11.50 2.46
C GLU A 146 0.29 12.44 1.43
N THR A 147 -0.96 12.81 1.69
CA THR A 147 -1.73 13.71 0.83
C THR A 147 -1.12 15.11 0.83
N PRO A 148 -1.33 15.92 -0.23
CA PRO A 148 -0.87 17.30 -0.26
C PRO A 148 -1.31 18.06 0.99
N LYS A 149 -0.41 18.89 1.55
CA LYS A 149 -0.65 19.62 2.79
C LYS A 149 -0.28 21.09 2.63
N LYS A 150 -1.27 21.97 2.74
CA LYS A 150 -1.09 23.42 2.87
C LYS A 150 -1.22 23.86 4.33
N SER A 151 -2.05 23.19 5.12
CA SER A 151 -2.15 23.37 6.58
C SER A 151 -2.58 22.07 7.28
N ASP A 152 -2.57 22.06 8.61
CA ASP A 152 -3.01 20.90 9.42
C ASP A 152 -4.50 20.55 9.21
N GLU A 153 -5.29 21.49 8.70
CA GLU A 153 -6.70 21.29 8.34
C GLU A 153 -6.85 20.28 7.22
N ASP A 154 -5.89 20.18 6.30
CA ASP A 154 -5.91 19.18 5.22
C ASP A 154 -5.80 17.76 5.80
N ASP A 155 -4.88 17.54 6.75
CA ASP A 155 -4.73 16.25 7.44
C ASP A 155 -6.00 15.91 8.22
N ARG A 156 -6.56 16.90 8.95
CA ARG A 156 -7.81 16.72 9.71
C ARG A 156 -8.99 16.40 8.78
N MET A 157 -9.04 17.02 7.60
CA MET A 157 -10.06 16.75 6.58
C MET A 157 -9.93 15.32 6.06
N ASN A 158 -8.74 14.92 5.59
CA ASN A 158 -8.52 13.56 5.07
C ASN A 158 -8.79 12.49 6.14
N MET A 159 -8.40 12.77 7.38
CA MET A 159 -8.67 11.87 8.50
C MET A 159 -10.16 11.75 8.84
N LYS A 160 -10.92 12.85 8.77
CA LYS A 160 -12.39 12.80 8.89
C LYS A 160 -13.01 11.96 7.79
N VAL A 161 -12.55 12.13 6.55
CA VAL A 161 -13.03 11.35 5.39
C VAL A 161 -12.74 9.86 5.60
N ILE A 162 -11.49 9.45 5.81
CA ILE A 162 -11.14 8.02 6.02
C ILE A 162 -11.94 7.40 7.16
N LYS A 163 -12.02 8.08 8.33
CA LYS A 163 -12.80 7.58 9.47
C LYS A 163 -14.28 7.42 9.15
N SER A 164 -14.86 8.28 8.30
CA SER A 164 -16.25 8.16 7.88
C SER A 164 -16.52 6.93 6.98
N LEU A 165 -15.48 6.42 6.30
CA LEU A 165 -15.57 5.27 5.41
C LEU A 165 -15.49 3.93 6.15
N VAL A 166 -14.93 3.90 7.36
CA VAL A 166 -14.81 2.68 8.18
C VAL A 166 -16.18 2.23 8.67
N ARG A 167 -16.54 0.97 8.39
CA ARG A 167 -17.79 0.35 8.84
C ARG A 167 -17.78 0.25 10.36
N LYS A 168 -18.79 0.82 11.00
CA LYS A 168 -19.03 0.60 12.44
C LYS A 168 -19.47 -0.85 12.63
N LYS A 169 -18.84 -1.58 13.55
CA LYS A 169 -19.35 -2.89 13.98
C LYS A 169 -20.79 -2.71 14.44
N VAL A 170 -21.74 -3.38 13.79
CA VAL A 170 -23.12 -3.46 14.28
C VAL A 170 -23.05 -4.18 15.63
N ARG A 171 -23.34 -3.47 16.72
CA ARG A 171 -23.52 -4.12 18.02
C ARG A 171 -24.76 -4.99 17.91
N SER A 172 -24.61 -6.31 17.87
CA SER A 172 -25.72 -7.24 17.97
C SER A 172 -26.45 -6.95 19.30
N ARG A 173 -27.70 -6.48 19.23
CA ARG A 173 -28.57 -6.43 20.41
C ARG A 173 -28.76 -7.87 20.88
N LYS A 174 -28.14 -8.26 21.99
CA LYS A 174 -28.55 -9.48 22.71
C LYS A 174 -30.01 -9.27 23.11
N GLN A 175 -30.92 -10.01 22.49
CA GLN A 175 -32.27 -10.20 23.03
C GLN A 175 -32.11 -10.72 24.46
N LYS A 176 -32.62 -9.97 25.44
CA LYS A 176 -32.86 -10.49 26.77
C LYS A 176 -34.04 -11.46 26.65
N SER A 177 -33.76 -12.75 26.56
CA SER A 177 -34.71 -13.79 26.95
C SER A 177 -34.72 -13.78 28.48
N GLY A 178 -35.73 -13.13 29.06
CA GLY A 178 -36.06 -13.28 30.47
C GLY A 178 -37.10 -14.38 30.60
N GLU A 179 -36.72 -15.46 31.28
CA GLU A 179 -37.58 -16.29 32.12
C GLU A 179 -36.99 -16.23 33.54
#